data_AF-A0A015KRX6-F1
#
_entry.id   AF-A0A015KRX6-F1
#
_cell.length_a   1.000
_cell.length_b   1.000
_cell.length_c   1.000
_cell.angle_alpha   90.00
_cell.angle_beta   90.00
_cell.angle_gamma   90.00
#
_symmetry.space_group_name_H-M   'P 1'
#
loop_
_entity.id
_entity.type
_entity.pdbx_description
1 polymer ?
#
loop_
_entity_poly.entity_id
_entity_poly.type
_entity_poly.pdbx_seq_one_letter_code
_entity_poly.pdbx_strand_id
1 'polypeptide(L)'
;MELETTAKKLENKDKFVKRYNYDTFSVSRLQLCFTRGVNNIRLYYIENGLQVAKKKLEVDRIHLLEFIENDEKLLVIGEGPKEGKDPEGKKELKTMVWDLYDTGKVESIKLDIPMDIIKNLGTRLARTSGNILQIGDDGKVSSVLKKIEKELKKKKKNEKRVDKEKTDKITDSIKKLIVEKPDGEPDESHNIYYDQKYIKFKPIVDEKEPWVLGDYDRHSYCLYHNRKETEVETLQLIVGRSTVQIWHQIQDKKNKDDLPNKGEPFLEYIWTNRIPINQEREETKLRIEYFKYGSNVGLHEKLDDFHLKVYWYERKDNEENSKKEEHAKKKEREITKEAEDEISKIEDEIKRINEDGNMDETEKEKRRLEIINNSVKVKRKEKVIKLKYIIEKFHAVTHACRALEHLNKRYKNKRLANNYTRAHKYEEIITYVKHIVWRFAKNEPENFRLLDVRRNIMKSLILGDCDYLIKFILFGDDEEINENKNGCKEKEKEKRQKEDEIRYIPCNKLWPGKTFLREDDLDFDEKIDKLEDNETIVPENIMELAIYHCKGKPLINFMTQYY
;
A
#
# COMPACT_ATOMS: atom_id res chain seq x y z
N MET A 1 21.21 49.26 -17.84
CA MET A 1 19.75 49.48 -17.95
C MET A 1 19.10 48.69 -16.84
N GLU A 2 18.56 49.38 -15.84
CA GLU A 2 17.80 48.76 -14.76
C GLU A 2 16.31 48.86 -15.10
N LEU A 3 15.54 47.81 -14.83
CA LEU A 3 14.12 47.75 -15.16
C LEU A 3 13.27 48.17 -13.95
N GLU A 4 13.06 49.48 -13.80
CA GLU A 4 12.05 50.01 -12.88
C GLU A 4 10.66 49.48 -13.24
N THR A 5 10.18 48.50 -12.46
CA THR A 5 8.83 47.97 -12.58
C THR A 5 7.89 48.71 -11.62
N THR A 6 7.38 49.86 -12.07
CA THR A 6 6.56 50.76 -11.25
C THR A 6 5.24 50.10 -10.83
N ALA A 7 5.19 49.59 -9.59
CA ALA A 7 4.01 48.95 -9.04
C ALA A 7 2.85 49.95 -8.84
N LYS A 8 1.93 50.02 -9.80
CA LYS A 8 0.74 50.91 -9.74
C LYS A 8 -0.19 50.50 -8.60
N LYS A 9 -0.07 51.21 -7.47
CA LYS A 9 -0.92 51.11 -6.28
C LYS A 9 -2.34 51.61 -6.62
N LEU A 10 -3.33 50.72 -6.61
CA LEU A 10 -4.71 51.05 -7.00
C LEU A 10 -5.49 51.68 -5.83
N GLU A 11 -5.61 53.01 -5.80
CA GLU A 11 -6.16 53.76 -4.67
C GLU A 11 -7.70 53.88 -4.67
N ASN A 12 -8.41 52.79 -4.99
CA ASN A 12 -9.87 52.71 -4.85
C ASN A 12 -10.28 51.30 -4.39
N LYS A 13 -10.19 51.06 -3.07
CA LYS A 13 -10.47 49.73 -2.49
C LYS A 13 -11.97 49.41 -2.37
N ASP A 14 -12.82 50.42 -2.20
CA ASP A 14 -14.16 50.21 -1.63
C ASP A 14 -15.30 50.01 -2.65
N LYS A 15 -15.02 50.09 -3.96
CA LYS A 15 -16.05 49.97 -5.03
C LYS A 15 -16.08 48.65 -5.81
N PHE A 16 -15.15 47.72 -5.57
CA PHE A 16 -15.10 46.44 -6.30
C PHE A 16 -14.94 45.19 -5.43
N VAL A 17 -15.20 45.27 -4.11
CA VAL A 17 -15.25 44.09 -3.23
C VAL A 17 -16.54 43.29 -3.44
N LYS A 18 -16.67 42.65 -4.62
CA LYS A 18 -17.46 41.41 -4.72
C LYS A 18 -16.86 40.42 -3.70
N ARG A 19 -17.72 39.64 -3.03
CA ARG A 19 -17.30 38.61 -2.06
C ARG A 19 -16.62 37.43 -2.76
N TYR A 20 -15.41 37.64 -3.28
CA TYR A 20 -14.56 36.56 -3.75
C TYR A 20 -14.25 35.59 -2.61
N ASN A 21 -14.08 34.32 -2.95
CA ASN A 21 -13.63 33.31 -1.99
C ASN A 21 -12.16 33.56 -1.66
N TYR A 22 -11.75 33.27 -0.42
CA TYR A 22 -10.36 33.44 -0.01
C TYR A 22 -9.51 32.29 -0.52
N ASP A 23 -8.40 32.61 -1.19
CA ASP A 23 -7.37 31.63 -1.54
C ASP A 23 -6.86 30.96 -0.27
N THR A 24 -6.87 29.64 -0.26
CA THR A 24 -6.56 28.79 0.90
C THR A 24 -5.59 27.70 0.47
N PHE A 25 -4.52 27.52 1.23
CA PHE A 25 -3.53 26.48 0.97
C PHE A 25 -3.16 25.74 2.26
N SER A 26 -2.54 24.56 2.12
CA SER A 26 -1.83 23.83 3.18
C SER A 26 -0.56 23.22 2.60
N VAL A 27 0.47 23.01 3.44
CA VAL A 27 1.80 22.57 3.02
C VAL A 27 2.20 21.36 3.84
N SER A 28 2.49 20.24 3.16
CA SER A 28 3.01 19.01 3.76
C SER A 28 4.51 18.86 3.50
N ARG A 29 5.12 17.74 3.92
CA ARG A 29 6.55 17.44 3.69
C ARG A 29 6.89 17.08 2.23
N LEU A 30 5.93 17.15 1.32
CA LEU A 30 6.03 16.75 -0.11
C LEU A 30 5.11 17.57 -1.03
N GLN A 31 3.91 17.92 -0.58
CA GLN A 31 2.81 18.43 -1.42
C GLN A 31 2.25 19.76 -0.90
N LEU A 32 2.04 20.70 -1.80
CA LEU A 32 1.25 21.91 -1.59
C LEU A 32 -0.20 21.63 -2.02
N CYS A 33 -1.17 21.76 -1.11
CA CYS A 33 -2.58 21.77 -1.47
C CYS A 33 -3.07 23.22 -1.61
N PHE A 34 -3.79 23.54 -2.68
CA PHE A 34 -4.30 24.88 -2.98
C PHE A 34 -5.75 24.86 -3.46
N THR A 35 -6.53 25.87 -3.05
CA THR A 35 -7.85 26.19 -3.60
C THR A 35 -8.12 27.70 -3.59
N ARG A 36 -8.94 28.17 -4.53
CA ARG A 36 -9.51 29.52 -4.53
C ARG A 36 -10.76 29.63 -3.65
N GLY A 37 -10.75 28.94 -2.51
CA GLY A 37 -11.91 28.74 -1.61
C GLY A 37 -13.16 28.16 -2.28
N VAL A 38 -13.06 27.57 -3.47
CA VAL A 38 -14.15 26.93 -4.21
C VAL A 38 -14.17 25.41 -3.96
N ASN A 39 -15.19 24.71 -4.43
CA ASN A 39 -15.34 23.25 -4.29
C ASN A 39 -14.31 22.37 -5.02
N ASN A 40 -13.20 22.93 -5.47
CA ASN A 40 -12.10 22.22 -6.12
C ASN A 40 -10.78 22.52 -5.39
N ILE A 41 -10.01 21.46 -5.14
CA ILE A 41 -8.66 21.51 -4.59
C ILE A 41 -7.68 20.94 -5.62
N ARG A 42 -6.44 21.43 -5.58
CA ARG A 42 -5.33 20.96 -6.41
C ARG A 42 -4.15 20.62 -5.51
N LEU A 43 -3.48 19.52 -5.80
CA LEU A 43 -2.24 19.11 -5.16
C LEU A 43 -1.08 19.34 -6.13
N TYR A 44 -0.01 19.94 -5.63
CA TYR A 44 1.22 20.24 -6.36
C TYR A 44 2.41 19.63 -5.63
N TYR A 45 3.36 19.03 -6.35
CA TYR A 45 4.59 18.51 -5.75
C TYR A 45 5.56 19.67 -5.50
N ILE A 46 6.12 19.76 -4.29
CA ILE A 46 6.88 20.94 -3.84
C ILE A 46 8.23 21.08 -4.57
N GLU A 47 8.82 19.97 -5.03
CA GLU A 47 10.16 19.94 -5.62
C GLU A 47 10.24 20.62 -7.00
N ASN A 48 9.19 20.46 -7.82
CA ASN A 48 9.16 20.91 -9.22
C ASN A 48 7.87 21.69 -9.60
N GLY A 49 6.92 21.84 -8.66
CA GLY A 49 5.66 22.57 -8.89
C GLY A 49 4.61 21.85 -9.75
N LEU A 50 4.85 20.60 -10.17
CA LEU A 50 3.92 19.86 -11.03
C LEU A 50 2.63 19.48 -10.29
N GLN A 51 1.49 19.55 -10.98
CA GLN A 51 0.18 19.19 -10.40
C GLN A 51 0.04 17.67 -10.31
N VAL A 52 -0.07 17.14 -9.09
CA VAL A 52 -0.19 15.70 -8.82
C VAL A 52 -1.61 15.19 -9.02
N ALA A 53 -2.60 15.93 -8.51
CA ALA A 53 -4.02 15.54 -8.56
C ALA A 53 -4.97 16.74 -8.35
N LYS A 54 -6.26 16.56 -8.68
CA LYS A 54 -7.30 17.60 -8.66
C LYS A 54 -8.67 17.03 -8.24
N LYS A 55 -9.02 17.12 -6.96
CA LYS A 55 -10.30 16.62 -6.42
C LYS A 55 -11.39 17.71 -6.43
N LYS A 56 -12.64 17.32 -6.72
CA LYS A 56 -13.85 18.13 -6.46
C LYS A 56 -14.55 17.57 -5.21
N LEU A 57 -15.06 18.44 -4.34
CA LEU A 57 -15.63 18.08 -3.04
C LEU A 57 -17.13 18.47 -2.94
N GLU A 58 -17.88 17.82 -2.05
CA GLU A 58 -19.32 18.03 -1.83
C GLU A 58 -19.63 19.23 -0.92
N VAL A 59 -18.94 20.36 -1.14
CA VAL A 59 -19.10 21.64 -0.45
C VAL A 59 -19.30 22.78 -1.45
N ASP A 60 -19.88 23.90 -1.03
CA ASP A 60 -19.97 25.13 -1.84
C ASP A 60 -18.65 25.90 -1.83
N ARG A 61 -18.11 26.10 -0.62
CA ARG A 61 -16.99 26.99 -0.31
C ARG A 61 -16.07 26.30 0.71
N ILE A 62 -14.78 26.28 0.42
CA ILE A 62 -13.74 25.78 1.34
C ILE A 62 -13.21 26.97 2.14
N HIS A 63 -13.03 26.77 3.45
CA HIS A 63 -12.47 27.78 4.35
C HIS A 63 -11.14 27.35 4.99
N LEU A 64 -10.89 26.04 5.11
CA LEU A 64 -9.63 25.51 5.67
C LEU A 64 -9.27 24.18 5.01
N LEU A 65 -7.97 24.02 4.76
CA LEU A 65 -7.30 22.78 4.38
C LEU A 65 -6.16 22.52 5.38
N GLU A 66 -5.96 21.27 5.79
CA GLU A 66 -4.79 20.85 6.56
C GLU A 66 -4.42 19.38 6.28
N PHE A 67 -3.14 19.07 6.07
CA PHE A 67 -2.67 17.68 5.95
C PHE A 67 -2.62 17.01 7.33
N ILE A 68 -3.01 15.73 7.41
CA ILE A 68 -3.12 14.96 8.66
C ILE A 68 -2.68 13.50 8.44
N GLU A 69 -2.48 12.75 9.54
CA GLU A 69 -2.02 11.35 9.51
C GLU A 69 -0.77 11.13 8.63
N ASN A 70 0.37 11.74 9.01
CA ASN A 70 1.63 11.72 8.25
C ASN A 70 1.46 12.17 6.78
N ASP A 71 0.62 13.19 6.59
CA ASP A 71 0.20 13.74 5.32
C ASP A 71 -0.59 12.76 4.41
N GLU A 72 -0.95 11.56 4.86
CA GLU A 72 -1.70 10.56 4.07
C GLU A 72 -3.14 11.01 3.77
N LYS A 73 -3.71 11.92 4.58
CA LYS A 73 -5.06 12.44 4.41
C LYS A 73 -5.10 13.96 4.48
N LEU A 74 -6.14 14.55 3.88
CA LEU A 74 -6.41 15.98 3.89
C LEU A 74 -7.71 16.25 4.65
N LEU A 75 -7.61 17.02 5.73
CA LEU A 75 -8.73 17.57 6.46
C LEU A 75 -9.23 18.84 5.76
N VAL A 76 -10.52 18.87 5.44
CA VAL A 76 -11.19 19.98 4.76
C VAL A 76 -12.35 20.46 5.62
N ILE A 77 -12.46 21.78 5.82
CA ILE A 77 -13.60 22.42 6.47
C ILE A 77 -14.21 23.43 5.49
N GLY A 78 -15.51 23.29 5.21
CA GLY A 78 -16.22 24.13 4.27
C GLY A 78 -17.72 24.24 4.55
N GLU A 79 -18.39 25.10 3.80
CA GLU A 79 -19.85 25.21 3.78
C GLU A 79 -20.46 24.10 2.93
N GLY A 80 -21.42 23.35 3.48
CA GLY A 80 -22.28 22.50 2.66
C GLY A 80 -23.25 23.30 1.78
N PRO A 81 -23.82 22.67 0.73
CA PRO A 81 -24.96 23.24 0.02
C PRO A 81 -26.14 23.45 0.99
N LYS A 82 -27.02 24.41 0.68
CA LYS A 82 -28.26 24.64 1.45
C LYS A 82 -29.18 23.42 1.37
N GLU A 83 -29.53 22.85 2.52
CA GLU A 83 -30.57 21.83 2.65
C GLU A 83 -31.91 22.54 2.94
N GLY A 84 -32.89 22.41 2.04
CA GLY A 84 -34.23 23.03 2.15
C GLY A 84 -34.57 24.09 1.09
N LYS A 85 -35.85 24.48 1.00
CA LYS A 85 -36.33 25.54 0.09
C LYS A 85 -36.28 26.95 0.70
N ASP A 86 -35.98 27.07 1.99
CA ASP A 86 -36.03 28.36 2.70
C ASP A 86 -34.86 29.29 2.31
N PRO A 87 -35.15 30.53 1.86
CA PRO A 87 -34.10 31.47 1.46
C PRO A 87 -33.19 31.87 2.64
N GLU A 88 -33.68 31.79 3.88
CA GLU A 88 -32.93 32.12 5.10
C GLU A 88 -32.18 30.93 5.72
N GLY A 89 -32.28 29.72 5.13
CA GLY A 89 -31.63 28.52 5.66
C GLY A 89 -30.14 28.71 5.95
N LYS A 90 -29.76 28.53 7.23
CA LYS A 90 -28.36 28.58 7.68
C LYS A 90 -27.59 27.49 6.94
N LYS A 91 -26.53 27.87 6.22
CA LYS A 91 -25.57 26.89 5.69
C LYS A 91 -24.95 26.10 6.85
N GLU A 92 -24.75 24.80 6.69
CA GLU A 92 -24.01 23.99 7.65
C GLU A 92 -22.50 24.03 7.36
N LEU A 93 -21.68 23.99 8.41
CA LEU A 93 -20.29 23.56 8.28
C LEU A 93 -20.24 22.04 8.09
N LYS A 94 -19.57 21.60 7.02
CA LYS A 94 -19.25 20.20 6.77
C LYS A 94 -17.75 20.00 6.90
N THR A 95 -17.35 19.05 7.75
CA THR A 95 -15.97 18.59 7.86
C THR A 95 -15.82 17.33 7.03
N MET A 96 -14.74 17.24 6.27
CA MET A 96 -14.44 16.11 5.39
C MET A 96 -13.00 15.66 5.61
N VAL A 97 -12.79 14.36 5.69
CA VAL A 97 -11.47 13.74 5.63
C VAL A 97 -11.37 13.07 4.27
N TRP A 98 -10.58 13.65 3.37
CA TRP A 98 -10.21 13.00 2.12
C TRP A 98 -8.93 12.22 2.34
N ASP A 99 -9.02 10.89 2.36
CA ASP A 99 -7.84 10.04 2.22
C ASP A 99 -7.30 10.19 0.80
N LEU A 100 -6.03 10.57 0.67
CA LEU A 100 -5.44 10.92 -0.63
C LEU A 100 -5.26 9.70 -1.54
N TYR A 101 -5.37 8.49 -0.99
CA TYR A 101 -5.08 7.24 -1.64
C TYR A 101 -6.30 6.34 -1.85
N ASP A 102 -7.39 6.62 -1.14
CA ASP A 102 -8.66 5.94 -1.37
C ASP A 102 -9.41 6.51 -2.59
N THR A 103 -9.94 5.56 -3.37
CA THR A 103 -10.89 5.76 -4.47
C THR A 103 -12.31 6.04 -3.98
N GLY A 104 -12.62 5.62 -2.75
CA GLY A 104 -13.92 5.68 -2.12
C GLY A 104 -14.46 7.10 -1.91
N LYS A 105 -15.68 7.15 -1.37
CA LYS A 105 -16.34 8.42 -1.08
C LYS A 105 -15.70 9.06 0.16
N VAL A 106 -15.22 10.29 -0.03
CA VAL A 106 -14.65 11.16 1.02
C VAL A 106 -15.49 11.09 2.31
N GLU A 107 -14.88 10.68 3.43
CA GLU A 107 -15.60 10.57 4.71
C GLU A 107 -16.07 11.97 5.15
N SER A 108 -17.38 12.19 5.07
CA SER A 108 -18.00 13.41 5.60
C SER A 108 -18.49 13.18 7.03
N ILE A 109 -18.18 14.15 7.89
CA ILE A 109 -18.53 14.14 9.31
C ILE A 109 -19.18 15.50 9.59
N LYS A 110 -20.49 15.50 9.87
CA LYS A 110 -21.11 16.66 10.53
C LYS A 110 -20.49 16.73 11.94
N LEU A 111 -19.76 17.81 12.23
CA LEU A 111 -19.36 18.18 13.58
C LEU A 111 -20.11 19.46 13.96
N ASP A 112 -20.57 19.54 15.21
CA ASP A 112 -21.07 20.78 15.79
C ASP A 112 -19.92 21.76 16.04
N ILE A 113 -19.48 22.40 14.95
CA ILE A 113 -18.62 23.59 14.97
C ILE A 113 -19.56 24.80 14.88
N PRO A 114 -19.71 25.61 15.96
CA PRO A 114 -20.61 26.75 15.96
C PRO A 114 -20.40 27.67 14.75
N MET A 115 -21.48 27.99 14.03
CA MET A 115 -21.45 28.78 12.79
C MET A 115 -20.83 30.17 12.96
N ASP A 116 -20.89 30.73 14.17
CA ASP A 116 -20.28 32.01 14.54
C ASP A 116 -18.75 32.00 14.44
N ILE A 117 -18.15 30.80 14.41
CA ILE A 117 -16.73 30.60 14.13
C ILE A 117 -16.41 30.95 12.67
N ILE A 118 -17.30 30.83 11.67
CA ILE A 118 -16.98 31.19 10.27
C ILE A 118 -16.48 32.63 10.15
N LYS A 119 -17.11 33.57 10.86
CA LYS A 119 -16.71 34.99 10.89
C LYS A 119 -15.35 35.22 11.56
N ASN A 120 -14.88 34.25 12.36
CA ASN A 120 -13.75 34.31 13.28
C ASN A 120 -12.75 33.15 13.07
N LEU A 121 -12.74 32.48 11.91
CA LEU A 121 -11.94 31.27 11.69
C LEU A 121 -10.45 31.52 11.93
N GLY A 122 -9.93 32.64 11.40
CA GLY A 122 -8.53 33.04 11.58
C GLY A 122 -8.17 33.59 12.97
N THR A 123 -9.13 33.77 13.88
CA THR A 123 -8.88 34.20 15.27
C THR A 123 -9.16 33.09 16.30
N ARG A 124 -9.90 32.04 15.92
CA ARG A 124 -10.28 30.92 16.79
C ARG A 124 -9.70 29.56 16.39
N LEU A 125 -9.21 29.39 15.16
CA LEU A 125 -8.46 28.20 14.74
C LEU A 125 -6.99 28.53 14.50
N ALA A 126 -6.10 27.80 15.16
CA ALA A 126 -4.67 27.79 14.88
C ALA A 126 -4.28 26.46 14.22
N ARG A 127 -3.49 26.52 13.15
CA ARG A 127 -2.90 25.34 12.52
C ARG A 127 -1.58 25.02 13.19
N THR A 128 -1.31 23.74 13.39
CA THR A 128 -0.03 23.19 13.87
C THR A 128 0.28 21.97 13.01
N SER A 129 1.56 21.63 12.80
CA SER A 129 1.94 20.57 11.85
C SER A 129 1.15 19.26 12.09
N GLY A 130 0.23 18.92 11.18
CA GLY A 130 -0.63 17.73 11.29
C GLY A 130 -1.86 17.86 12.22
N ASN A 131 -2.26 19.05 12.68
CA ASN A 131 -3.34 19.24 13.65
C ASN A 131 -3.96 20.66 13.64
N ILE A 132 -5.22 20.78 14.08
CA ILE A 132 -5.91 22.07 14.24
C ILE A 132 -6.32 22.24 15.70
N LEU A 133 -5.94 23.37 16.28
CA LEU A 133 -6.35 23.79 17.61
C LEU A 133 -7.46 24.83 17.51
N GLN A 134 -8.53 24.64 18.28
CA GLN A 134 -9.69 25.51 18.39
C GLN A 134 -9.74 26.11 19.80
N ILE A 135 -9.86 27.42 19.89
CA ILE A 135 -10.11 28.16 21.15
C ILE A 135 -11.63 28.35 21.31
N GLY A 136 -12.18 27.95 22.46
CA GLY A 136 -13.57 28.20 22.84
C GLY A 136 -13.80 29.60 23.44
N ASP A 137 -15.06 30.00 23.59
CA ASP A 137 -15.45 31.25 24.26
C ASP A 137 -15.11 31.25 25.77
N ASP A 138 -14.88 30.07 26.34
CA ASP A 138 -14.31 29.83 27.68
C ASP A 138 -12.76 29.96 27.72
N GLY A 139 -12.13 30.37 26.61
CA GLY A 139 -10.68 30.42 26.44
C GLY A 139 -10.01 29.05 26.27
N LYS A 140 -10.77 27.95 26.24
CA LYS A 140 -10.23 26.58 26.30
C LYS A 140 -9.72 26.12 24.95
N VAL A 141 -8.44 25.76 24.90
CA VAL A 141 -7.81 25.17 23.71
C VAL A 141 -8.22 23.70 23.57
N SER A 142 -8.66 23.30 22.38
CA SER A 142 -9.08 21.93 22.07
C SER A 142 -8.67 21.52 20.65
N SER A 143 -8.14 20.31 20.46
CA SER A 143 -7.81 19.81 19.11
C SER A 143 -9.08 19.37 18.37
N VAL A 144 -9.24 19.83 17.12
CA VAL A 144 -10.33 19.43 16.23
C VAL A 144 -10.18 17.96 15.83
N LEU A 145 -8.95 17.50 15.57
CA LEU A 145 -8.68 16.08 15.31
C LEU A 145 -9.09 15.17 16.47
N LYS A 146 -8.78 15.56 17.72
CA LYS A 146 -9.23 14.79 18.90
C LYS A 146 -10.75 14.81 19.12
N LYS A 147 -11.51 15.67 18.41
CA LYS A 147 -12.98 15.59 18.31
C LYS A 147 -13.40 14.65 17.18
N ILE A 148 -12.84 14.82 15.98
CA ILE A 148 -13.06 13.95 14.80
C ILE A 148 -12.81 12.47 15.15
N GLU A 149 -11.67 12.16 15.77
CA GLU A 149 -11.35 10.81 16.25
C GLU A 149 -12.42 10.25 17.21
N LYS A 150 -12.96 11.08 18.11
CA LYS A 150 -13.97 10.64 19.09
C LYS A 150 -15.30 10.35 18.42
N GLU A 151 -15.71 11.16 17.44
CA GLU A 151 -16.94 10.89 16.67
C GLU A 151 -16.79 9.67 15.74
N LEU A 152 -15.63 9.47 15.11
CA LEU A 152 -15.31 8.24 14.38
C LEU A 152 -15.30 7.02 15.30
N LYS A 153 -14.71 7.13 16.49
CA LYS A 153 -14.71 6.07 17.52
C LYS A 153 -16.10 5.83 18.14
N LYS A 154 -17.02 6.81 18.08
CA LYS A 154 -18.44 6.64 18.45
C LYS A 154 -19.24 5.93 17.36
N LYS A 155 -19.14 6.34 16.08
CA LYS A 155 -19.76 5.63 14.94
C LYS A 155 -19.36 4.14 14.98
N LYS A 156 -18.06 3.87 15.01
CA LYS A 156 -17.46 2.53 15.11
C LYS A 156 -17.72 1.79 16.44
N LYS A 157 -18.33 2.42 17.44
CA LYS A 157 -18.86 1.77 18.66
C LYS A 157 -20.37 1.54 18.62
N ASN A 158 -21.12 2.33 17.87
CA ASN A 158 -22.55 2.13 17.64
C ASN A 158 -22.77 0.98 16.64
N GLU A 159 -21.93 0.88 15.61
CA GLU A 159 -21.82 -0.29 14.74
C GLU A 159 -21.49 -1.55 15.57
N LYS A 160 -20.36 -1.53 16.30
CA LYS A 160 -19.88 -2.66 17.13
C LYS A 160 -20.75 -3.06 18.33
N ARG A 161 -21.88 -2.39 18.57
CA ARG A 161 -22.89 -2.84 19.54
C ARG A 161 -23.78 -3.97 19.00
N VAL A 162 -23.72 -4.26 17.70
CA VAL A 162 -24.41 -5.40 17.06
C VAL A 162 -23.56 -6.68 17.09
N ASP A 163 -22.23 -6.57 17.15
CA ASP A 163 -21.32 -7.68 16.79
C ASP A 163 -20.93 -8.62 17.93
N LYS A 164 -21.11 -8.19 19.19
CA LYS A 164 -20.41 -8.80 20.33
C LYS A 164 -20.92 -10.17 20.82
N GLU A 165 -21.90 -10.76 20.13
CA GLU A 165 -22.45 -12.10 20.42
C GLU A 165 -22.13 -13.15 19.33
N LYS A 166 -21.42 -12.77 18.26
CA LYS A 166 -21.20 -13.63 17.08
C LYS A 166 -19.75 -14.01 16.81
N THR A 167 -18.77 -13.29 17.34
CA THR A 167 -17.35 -13.52 17.01
C THR A 167 -16.82 -14.83 17.59
N ASP A 168 -17.23 -15.17 18.82
CA ASP A 168 -16.66 -16.28 19.60
C ASP A 168 -17.29 -17.67 19.27
N LYS A 169 -17.88 -17.82 18.08
CA LYS A 169 -18.56 -19.07 17.62
C LYS A 169 -18.09 -19.60 16.26
N ILE A 170 -17.12 -18.94 15.61
CA ILE A 170 -16.76 -19.21 14.21
C ILE A 170 -15.53 -20.12 14.07
N THR A 171 -14.63 -20.14 15.06
CA THR A 171 -13.39 -20.96 15.05
C THR A 171 -13.65 -22.44 14.83
N ASP A 172 -14.72 -22.97 15.43
CA ASP A 172 -15.06 -24.40 15.45
C ASP A 172 -15.62 -24.87 14.08
N SER A 173 -15.85 -23.94 13.15
CA SER A 173 -16.40 -24.20 11.81
C SER A 173 -15.32 -24.42 10.73
N ILE A 174 -14.02 -24.39 11.07
CA ILE A 174 -12.94 -24.56 10.09
C ILE A 174 -12.58 -26.04 9.91
N LYS A 175 -12.60 -26.54 8.67
CA LYS A 175 -12.09 -27.86 8.28
C LYS A 175 -10.70 -27.76 7.66
N LYS A 176 -9.84 -28.73 7.98
CA LYS A 176 -8.57 -28.97 7.27
C LYS A 176 -8.82 -29.93 6.10
N LEU A 177 -8.23 -29.66 4.94
CA LEU A 177 -8.07 -30.58 3.82
C LEU A 177 -6.58 -30.91 3.64
N ILE A 178 -6.27 -32.14 3.22
CA ILE A 178 -4.98 -32.55 2.66
C ILE A 178 -5.22 -32.76 1.17
N VAL A 179 -4.32 -32.26 0.33
CA VAL A 179 -4.40 -32.35 -1.14
C VAL A 179 -3.49 -33.47 -1.63
N GLU A 180 -3.78 -34.07 -2.78
CA GLU A 180 -2.89 -35.04 -3.44
C GLU A 180 -1.89 -34.31 -4.36
N LYS A 181 -0.63 -34.75 -4.32
CA LYS A 181 0.42 -34.35 -5.26
C LYS A 181 0.14 -34.92 -6.66
N PRO A 182 0.80 -34.43 -7.73
CA PRO A 182 0.59 -34.91 -9.09
C PRO A 182 0.94 -36.40 -9.34
N ASP A 183 1.62 -37.04 -8.40
CA ASP A 183 1.97 -38.47 -8.36
C ASP A 183 0.94 -39.32 -7.58
N GLY A 184 -0.01 -38.69 -6.88
CA GLY A 184 -1.05 -39.33 -6.07
C GLY A 184 -0.72 -39.46 -4.57
N GLU A 185 0.46 -39.03 -4.12
CA GLU A 185 0.79 -39.03 -2.68
C GLU A 185 0.18 -37.81 -1.96
N PRO A 186 -0.15 -37.89 -0.65
CA PRO A 186 -0.64 -36.72 0.09
C PRO A 186 0.43 -35.61 0.21
N ASP A 187 0.06 -34.37 -0.12
CA ASP A 187 0.87 -33.18 0.13
C ASP A 187 0.71 -32.73 1.60
N GLU A 188 1.38 -33.44 2.50
CA GLU A 188 1.40 -33.13 3.94
C GLU A 188 1.87 -31.69 4.25
N SER A 189 2.67 -31.08 3.35
CA SER A 189 3.13 -29.70 3.48
C SER A 189 2.04 -28.68 3.13
N HIS A 190 0.97 -29.07 2.43
CA HIS A 190 -0.12 -28.18 2.02
C HIS A 190 -1.31 -28.24 2.98
N ASN A 191 -1.36 -27.25 3.86
CA ASN A 191 -2.36 -27.16 4.92
C ASN A 191 -3.52 -26.25 4.46
N ILE A 192 -4.59 -26.84 3.92
CA ILE A 192 -5.75 -26.07 3.44
C ILE A 192 -6.85 -25.97 4.49
N TYR A 193 -7.37 -24.77 4.71
CA TYR A 193 -8.44 -24.45 5.65
C TYR A 193 -9.63 -23.82 4.92
N TYR A 194 -10.84 -24.27 5.25
CA TYR A 194 -12.09 -23.71 4.73
C TYR A 194 -13.21 -23.76 5.76
N ASP A 195 -14.11 -22.77 5.72
CA ASP A 195 -15.33 -22.73 6.51
C ASP A 195 -16.30 -23.83 6.04
N GLN A 196 -16.90 -24.57 6.98
CA GLN A 196 -17.88 -25.63 6.71
C GLN A 196 -19.07 -25.20 5.84
N LYS A 197 -19.41 -23.90 5.77
CA LYS A 197 -20.43 -23.38 4.85
C LYS A 197 -20.06 -23.57 3.37
N TYR A 198 -18.77 -23.63 3.04
CA TYR A 198 -18.26 -23.80 1.67
C TYR A 198 -18.18 -25.27 1.26
N ILE A 199 -19.34 -25.93 1.23
CA ILE A 199 -19.50 -27.33 0.85
C ILE A 199 -19.01 -27.55 -0.60
N LYS A 200 -18.00 -28.42 -0.76
CA LYS A 200 -17.29 -28.74 -2.03
C LYS A 200 -16.31 -27.66 -2.53
N PHE A 201 -15.78 -26.81 -1.65
CA PHE A 201 -14.57 -26.03 -1.96
C PHE A 201 -13.44 -26.96 -2.44
N LYS A 202 -12.70 -26.48 -3.45
CA LYS A 202 -11.39 -27.00 -3.89
C LYS A 202 -10.42 -25.82 -3.96
N PRO A 203 -9.11 -26.01 -3.71
CA PRO A 203 -8.13 -24.99 -4.06
C PRO A 203 -8.22 -24.64 -5.55
N ILE A 204 -7.97 -23.37 -5.84
CA ILE A 204 -7.85 -22.84 -7.21
C ILE A 204 -6.38 -22.74 -7.63
N VAL A 205 -5.45 -22.64 -6.68
CA VAL A 205 -3.99 -22.66 -6.91
C VAL A 205 -3.30 -23.36 -5.74
N ASP A 206 -2.36 -24.27 -6.01
CA ASP A 206 -1.60 -25.02 -4.99
C ASP A 206 -0.19 -24.44 -4.70
N GLU A 207 -0.04 -23.13 -4.92
CA GLU A 207 1.20 -22.44 -5.29
C GLU A 207 2.47 -22.92 -4.56
N LYS A 208 3.51 -23.25 -5.35
CA LYS A 208 4.85 -23.60 -4.87
C LYS A 208 5.82 -22.51 -5.34
N GLU A 209 5.99 -21.50 -4.50
CA GLU A 209 6.90 -20.35 -4.64
C GLU A 209 8.16 -20.74 -5.45
N PRO A 210 8.26 -20.42 -6.75
CA PRO A 210 9.22 -21.09 -7.65
C PRO A 210 10.69 -20.76 -7.35
N TRP A 211 10.91 -19.72 -6.54
CA TRP A 211 12.20 -19.31 -5.97
C TRP A 211 12.63 -20.11 -4.71
N VAL A 212 11.81 -21.05 -4.23
CA VAL A 212 12.12 -21.98 -3.14
C VAL A 212 12.67 -23.30 -3.72
N LEU A 213 13.61 -23.92 -3.01
CA LEU A 213 14.20 -25.21 -3.38
C LEU A 213 13.65 -26.30 -2.45
N GLY A 214 12.91 -27.26 -3.01
CA GLY A 214 12.28 -28.36 -2.26
C GLY A 214 10.77 -28.16 -2.07
N ASP A 215 10.14 -29.10 -1.35
CA ASP A 215 8.83 -28.86 -0.73
C ASP A 215 9.02 -27.97 0.51
N TYR A 216 7.95 -27.29 0.93
CA TYR A 216 7.94 -26.43 2.12
C TYR A 216 6.52 -26.26 2.65
N ASP A 217 6.37 -26.03 3.95
CA ASP A 217 5.07 -25.81 4.59
C ASP A 217 4.36 -24.59 3.99
N ARG A 218 3.14 -24.78 3.52
CA ARG A 218 2.29 -23.71 2.98
C ARG A 218 0.85 -23.86 3.47
N HIS A 219 0.26 -22.74 3.87
CA HIS A 219 -1.11 -22.70 4.38
C HIS A 219 -2.00 -22.00 3.37
N SER A 220 -3.19 -22.56 3.09
CA SER A 220 -4.18 -21.91 2.23
C SER A 220 -5.50 -21.75 2.97
N TYR A 221 -6.17 -20.61 2.76
CA TYR A 221 -7.43 -20.25 3.41
C TYR A 221 -8.44 -19.85 2.35
N CYS A 222 -9.58 -20.54 2.30
CA CYS A 222 -10.74 -20.06 1.53
C CYS A 222 -11.29 -18.79 2.21
N LEU A 223 -11.14 -17.63 1.57
CA LEU A 223 -11.71 -16.37 2.05
C LEU A 223 -13.19 -16.26 1.66
N TYR A 224 -13.51 -16.72 0.46
CA TYR A 224 -14.86 -16.72 -0.09
C TYR A 224 -14.98 -17.79 -1.18
N HIS A 225 -16.12 -18.48 -1.21
CA HIS A 225 -16.51 -19.39 -2.28
C HIS A 225 -18.02 -19.29 -2.49
N ASN A 226 -18.45 -18.99 -3.71
CA ASN A 226 -19.86 -18.87 -4.06
C ASN A 226 -20.13 -19.56 -5.39
N ARG A 227 -21.33 -20.12 -5.53
CA ARG A 227 -21.74 -20.86 -6.72
C ARG A 227 -23.20 -20.55 -7.06
N LYS A 228 -23.40 -19.88 -8.19
CA LYS A 228 -24.71 -19.46 -8.71
C LYS A 228 -24.94 -20.10 -10.06
N GLU A 229 -25.80 -21.12 -10.12
CA GLU A 229 -26.08 -21.90 -11.34
C GLU A 229 -24.82 -22.46 -12.02
N THR A 230 -24.30 -21.75 -13.02
CA THR A 230 -23.09 -22.07 -13.80
C THR A 230 -21.86 -21.26 -13.39
N GLU A 231 -22.03 -20.16 -12.66
CA GLU A 231 -20.95 -19.30 -12.15
C GLU A 231 -20.38 -19.84 -10.83
N VAL A 232 -19.05 -19.81 -10.69
CA VAL A 232 -18.30 -20.11 -9.46
C VAL A 232 -17.26 -19.02 -9.22
N GLU A 233 -17.43 -18.26 -8.14
CA GLU A 233 -16.56 -17.15 -7.73
C GLU A 233 -15.79 -17.57 -6.45
N THR A 234 -14.45 -17.58 -6.48
CA THR A 234 -13.63 -18.13 -5.39
C THR A 234 -12.39 -17.28 -5.11
N LEU A 235 -12.14 -16.97 -3.84
CA LEU A 235 -10.97 -16.26 -3.33
C LEU A 235 -10.19 -17.14 -2.34
N GLN A 236 -8.91 -17.35 -2.62
CA GLN A 236 -8.00 -18.15 -1.81
C GLN A 236 -6.78 -17.32 -1.40
N LEU A 237 -6.56 -17.21 -0.09
CA LEU A 237 -5.31 -16.68 0.47
C LEU A 237 -4.31 -17.83 0.62
N ILE A 238 -3.04 -17.59 0.28
CA ILE A 238 -1.94 -18.52 0.45
C ILE A 238 -0.83 -17.84 1.26
N VAL A 239 -0.37 -18.48 2.33
CA VAL A 239 0.86 -18.13 3.05
C VAL A 239 1.91 -19.14 2.66
N GLY A 240 2.93 -18.67 1.94
CA GLY A 240 4.11 -19.44 1.56
C GLY A 240 5.32 -19.13 2.44
N ARG A 241 6.50 -19.63 2.03
CA ARG A 241 7.77 -19.48 2.77
C ARG A 241 8.17 -18.01 2.99
N SER A 242 7.91 -17.15 2.00
CA SER A 242 8.36 -15.75 1.99
C SER A 242 7.27 -14.76 1.59
N THR A 243 6.12 -15.24 1.10
CA THR A 243 5.04 -14.41 0.55
C THR A 243 3.67 -14.73 1.15
N VAL A 244 2.80 -13.72 1.15
CA VAL A 244 1.35 -13.90 1.29
C VAL A 244 0.70 -13.45 0.00
N GLN A 245 -0.06 -14.33 -0.62
CA GLN A 245 -0.69 -14.15 -1.92
C GLN A 245 -2.20 -14.32 -1.79
N ILE A 246 -2.97 -13.63 -2.63
CA ILE A 246 -4.42 -13.81 -2.69
C ILE A 246 -4.82 -13.93 -4.16
N TRP A 247 -5.38 -15.09 -4.46
CA TRP A 247 -5.80 -15.53 -5.78
C TRP A 247 -7.32 -15.49 -5.88
N HIS A 248 -7.81 -15.05 -7.03
CA HIS A 248 -9.23 -14.99 -7.38
C HIS A 248 -9.45 -15.81 -8.65
N GLN A 249 -10.53 -16.58 -8.70
CA GLN A 249 -11.02 -17.22 -9.92
C GLN A 249 -12.54 -16.99 -10.04
N ILE A 250 -12.98 -16.62 -11.25
CA ILE A 250 -14.40 -16.53 -11.61
C ILE A 250 -14.62 -17.43 -12.82
N GLN A 251 -15.26 -18.58 -12.63
CA GLN A 251 -15.60 -19.51 -13.73
C GLN A 251 -17.08 -19.36 -14.08
N ASP A 252 -17.41 -19.18 -15.35
CA ASP A 252 -18.73 -19.53 -15.89
C ASP A 252 -18.57 -20.49 -17.08
N LYS A 253 -19.60 -21.31 -17.32
CA LYS A 253 -19.63 -22.31 -18.38
C LYS A 253 -20.19 -21.81 -19.71
N LYS A 254 -20.86 -20.65 -19.74
CA LYS A 254 -21.51 -20.11 -20.93
C LYS A 254 -20.59 -19.11 -21.63
N ASN A 255 -20.06 -18.14 -20.89
CA ASN A 255 -19.22 -17.07 -21.44
C ASN A 255 -17.79 -17.13 -20.84
N LYS A 256 -16.85 -17.79 -21.51
CA LYS A 256 -15.45 -17.87 -21.04
C LYS A 256 -14.61 -16.62 -21.36
N ASP A 257 -14.70 -16.12 -22.59
CA ASP A 257 -13.80 -15.05 -23.06
C ASP A 257 -14.11 -13.67 -22.43
N ASP A 258 -15.32 -13.47 -21.89
CA ASP A 258 -15.70 -12.26 -21.15
C ASP A 258 -15.15 -12.22 -19.71
N LEU A 259 -14.60 -13.35 -19.20
CA LEU A 259 -14.20 -13.47 -17.79
C LEU A 259 -12.77 -12.96 -17.53
N PRO A 260 -12.49 -12.44 -16.33
CA PRO A 260 -11.13 -12.21 -15.85
C PRO A 260 -10.25 -13.45 -16.06
N ASN A 261 -9.08 -13.25 -16.69
CA ASN A 261 -8.15 -14.32 -17.08
C ASN A 261 -8.80 -15.52 -17.81
N LYS A 262 -9.86 -15.28 -18.59
CA LYS A 262 -10.66 -16.31 -19.29
C LYS A 262 -11.26 -17.40 -18.39
N GLY A 263 -11.41 -17.08 -17.11
CA GLY A 263 -11.88 -17.98 -16.06
C GLY A 263 -10.80 -18.82 -15.38
N GLU A 264 -9.52 -18.64 -15.72
CA GLU A 264 -8.39 -19.20 -14.94
C GLU A 264 -8.08 -18.34 -13.71
N PRO A 265 -7.36 -18.86 -12.69
CA PRO A 265 -7.01 -18.09 -11.50
C PRO A 265 -6.12 -16.89 -11.84
N PHE A 266 -6.25 -15.78 -11.11
CA PHE A 266 -5.36 -14.62 -11.22
C PHE A 266 -5.05 -14.01 -9.86
N LEU A 267 -3.92 -13.31 -9.77
CA LEU A 267 -3.47 -12.67 -8.53
C LEU A 267 -4.15 -11.30 -8.35
N GLU A 268 -4.70 -11.06 -7.16
CA GLU A 268 -5.21 -9.75 -6.75
C GLU A 268 -4.25 -9.00 -5.82
N TYR A 269 -3.57 -9.74 -4.95
CA TYR A 269 -2.68 -9.18 -3.93
C TYR A 269 -1.47 -10.08 -3.71
N ILE A 270 -0.31 -9.46 -3.55
CA ILE A 270 0.90 -10.10 -3.04
C ILE A 270 1.56 -9.19 -2.00
N TRP A 271 2.08 -9.79 -0.95
CA TRP A 271 3.00 -9.17 0.00
C TRP A 271 4.19 -10.11 0.21
N THR A 272 5.37 -9.57 0.50
CA THR A 272 6.60 -10.36 0.72
C THR A 272 7.26 -9.92 2.02
N ASN A 273 7.87 -10.85 2.74
CA ASN A 273 8.55 -10.58 4.01
C ASN A 273 9.86 -9.80 3.86
N ARG A 274 10.34 -9.59 2.61
CA ARG A 274 11.57 -8.88 2.26
C ARG A 274 12.85 -9.38 2.94
N ILE A 275 12.88 -10.62 3.44
CA ILE A 275 14.07 -11.17 4.10
C ILE A 275 15.30 -11.14 3.16
N PRO A 276 16.49 -10.71 3.62
CA PRO A 276 17.69 -10.72 2.79
C PRO A 276 18.02 -12.14 2.30
N ILE A 277 18.42 -12.27 1.03
CA ILE A 277 18.49 -13.56 0.33
C ILE A 277 19.53 -14.50 0.93
N ASN A 278 20.62 -13.98 1.50
CA ASN A 278 21.61 -14.77 2.23
C ASN A 278 21.08 -15.32 3.58
N GLN A 279 20.04 -14.70 4.15
CA GLN A 279 19.38 -15.12 5.40
C GLN A 279 18.18 -16.06 5.18
N GLU A 280 17.75 -16.31 3.93
CA GLU A 280 16.58 -17.16 3.68
C GLU A 280 16.90 -18.64 3.93
N ARG A 281 16.22 -19.22 4.93
CA ARG A 281 16.40 -20.59 5.46
C ARG A 281 15.04 -21.20 5.78
N GLU A 282 14.98 -22.31 6.51
CA GLU A 282 13.71 -22.89 6.99
C GLU A 282 13.31 -22.24 8.31
N GLU A 283 14.31 -22.03 9.16
CA GLU A 283 14.30 -21.40 10.46
C GLU A 283 13.85 -19.94 10.36
N THR A 284 14.14 -19.26 9.26
CA THR A 284 13.74 -17.87 8.99
C THR A 284 12.47 -17.74 8.13
N LYS A 285 11.75 -18.84 7.86
CA LYS A 285 10.50 -18.81 7.08
C LYS A 285 9.41 -17.96 7.74
N LEU A 286 8.51 -17.46 6.90
CA LEU A 286 7.29 -16.80 7.32
C LEU A 286 6.39 -17.78 8.09
N ARG A 287 5.94 -17.38 9.27
CA ARG A 287 5.08 -18.15 10.18
C ARG A 287 3.76 -17.43 10.40
N ILE A 288 2.71 -18.17 10.71
CA ILE A 288 1.40 -17.62 11.12
C ILE A 288 1.35 -17.56 12.63
N GLU A 289 1.00 -16.39 13.18
CA GLU A 289 0.71 -16.23 14.62
C GLU A 289 -0.77 -16.48 14.90
N TYR A 290 -1.64 -15.92 14.07
CA TYR A 290 -3.05 -16.29 14.00
C TYR A 290 -3.64 -15.95 12.63
N PHE A 291 -4.68 -16.69 12.24
CA PHE A 291 -5.64 -16.29 11.23
C PHE A 291 -7.02 -16.21 11.89
N LYS A 292 -7.67 -15.04 11.82
CA LYS A 292 -9.01 -14.80 12.36
C LYS A 292 -9.92 -14.32 11.24
N TYR A 293 -11.16 -14.78 11.24
CA TYR A 293 -12.14 -14.60 10.17
C TYR A 293 -13.52 -14.42 10.81
N GLY A 294 -14.31 -13.45 10.33
CA GLY A 294 -15.58 -13.10 10.96
C GLY A 294 -16.48 -12.27 10.06
N SER A 295 -17.79 -12.38 10.28
CA SER A 295 -18.75 -11.82 9.32
C SER A 295 -18.80 -10.29 9.33
N ASN A 296 -18.88 -9.71 8.13
CA ASN A 296 -18.56 -8.32 7.88
C ASN A 296 -19.82 -7.43 7.86
N VAL A 297 -20.07 -6.69 8.94
CA VAL A 297 -21.20 -5.77 9.04
C VAL A 297 -20.81 -4.37 8.53
N GLY A 298 -20.90 -4.18 7.20
CA GLY A 298 -21.10 -2.83 6.62
C GLY A 298 -20.06 -2.24 5.66
N LEU A 299 -19.05 -3.00 5.20
CA LEU A 299 -18.05 -2.48 4.24
C LEU A 299 -17.95 -3.23 2.89
N HIS A 300 -18.31 -4.51 2.82
CA HIS A 300 -18.36 -5.24 1.55
C HIS A 300 -19.37 -6.41 1.64
N GLU A 301 -20.47 -6.36 0.90
CA GLU A 301 -21.57 -7.34 1.02
C GLU A 301 -21.19 -8.79 0.64
N LYS A 302 -20.06 -8.97 -0.07
CA LYS A 302 -19.56 -10.29 -0.50
C LYS A 302 -18.58 -10.95 0.47
N LEU A 303 -17.79 -10.19 1.24
CA LEU A 303 -16.57 -10.71 1.87
C LEU A 303 -16.57 -10.55 3.40
N ASP A 304 -16.51 -11.68 4.10
CA ASP A 304 -16.23 -11.73 5.54
C ASP A 304 -14.85 -11.10 5.83
N ASP A 305 -14.71 -10.37 6.94
CA ASP A 305 -13.44 -9.71 7.30
C ASP A 305 -12.44 -10.74 7.84
N PHE A 306 -11.15 -10.54 7.52
CA PHE A 306 -10.09 -11.39 8.01
C PHE A 306 -8.91 -10.59 8.55
N HIS A 307 -8.25 -11.17 9.54
CA HIS A 307 -7.07 -10.65 10.21
C HIS A 307 -6.04 -11.79 10.28
N LEU A 308 -5.07 -11.75 9.38
CA LEU A 308 -3.90 -12.62 9.37
C LEU A 308 -2.75 -11.88 10.06
N LYS A 309 -2.16 -12.45 11.12
CA LYS A 309 -0.87 -11.98 11.64
C LYS A 309 0.21 -13.01 11.32
N VAL A 310 1.27 -12.56 10.66
CA VAL A 310 2.45 -13.36 10.31
C VAL A 310 3.71 -12.75 10.90
N TYR A 311 4.72 -13.58 11.13
CA TYR A 311 6.03 -13.18 11.66
C TYR A 311 7.17 -13.97 11.03
N TRP A 312 8.38 -13.41 11.09
CA TRP A 312 9.62 -14.03 10.64
C TRP A 312 10.80 -13.51 11.47
N TYR A 313 11.96 -14.13 11.34
CA TYR A 313 13.18 -13.71 12.02
C TYR A 313 14.23 -13.25 11.00
N GLU A 314 14.83 -12.10 11.27
CA GLU A 314 16.01 -11.60 10.56
C GLU A 314 17.21 -11.61 11.51
N ARG A 315 18.41 -11.91 11.00
CA ARG A 315 19.65 -11.68 11.75
C ARG A 315 19.89 -10.17 11.88
N LYS A 316 20.24 -9.73 13.09
CA LYS A 316 20.78 -8.38 13.30
C LYS A 316 22.14 -8.28 12.61
N ASP A 317 22.48 -7.08 12.16
CA ASP A 317 23.78 -6.82 11.56
C ASP A 317 24.77 -6.42 12.65
N ASN A 318 25.96 -7.03 12.66
CA ASN A 318 27.10 -6.55 13.44
C ASN A 318 28.06 -5.83 12.47
N GLU A 319 28.30 -4.54 12.70
CA GLU A 319 29.12 -3.68 11.83
C GLU A 319 30.52 -4.27 11.52
N GLU A 320 31.10 -4.95 12.51
CA GLU A 320 32.41 -5.62 12.44
C GLU A 320 32.53 -6.69 11.36
N ASN A 321 31.42 -7.32 10.94
CA ASN A 321 31.46 -8.45 10.01
C ASN A 321 31.65 -8.03 8.53
N SER A 322 31.64 -6.74 8.23
CA SER A 322 31.70 -6.20 6.86
C SER A 322 33.08 -6.22 6.18
N LYS A 323 34.09 -6.93 6.75
CA LYS A 323 35.49 -6.85 6.30
C LYS A 323 36.23 -8.22 6.31
N LYS A 324 36.89 -8.51 5.18
CA LYS A 324 37.86 -9.60 4.86
C LYS A 324 37.30 -10.87 4.21
N GLU A 325 38.00 -11.36 3.20
CA GLU A 325 37.64 -12.53 2.38
C GLU A 325 38.13 -13.87 2.96
N GLU A 326 37.70 -14.96 2.31
CA GLU A 326 37.92 -16.39 2.59
C GLU A 326 37.62 -16.87 4.02
N HIS A 327 38.33 -16.38 5.04
CA HIS A 327 38.02 -16.65 6.45
C HIS A 327 36.57 -16.28 6.83
N ALA A 328 35.97 -15.30 6.14
CA ALA A 328 34.56 -14.95 6.29
C ALA A 328 33.60 -16.12 6.01
N LYS A 329 33.88 -17.02 5.06
CA LYS A 329 32.95 -18.11 4.70
C LYS A 329 32.79 -19.15 5.83
N LYS A 330 33.80 -19.31 6.69
CA LYS A 330 33.67 -20.14 7.90
C LYS A 330 32.92 -19.38 9.00
N LYS A 331 33.32 -18.13 9.27
CA LYS A 331 32.69 -17.25 10.25
C LYS A 331 31.20 -17.05 9.96
N GLU A 332 30.80 -16.90 8.70
CA GLU A 332 29.40 -16.75 8.29
C GLU A 332 28.60 -18.02 8.57
N ARG A 333 29.14 -19.23 8.31
CA ARG A 333 28.45 -20.48 8.64
C ARG A 333 28.25 -20.63 10.15
N GLU A 334 29.25 -20.28 10.94
CA GLU A 334 29.19 -20.27 12.40
C GLU A 334 28.13 -19.26 12.89
N ILE A 335 28.14 -18.01 12.39
CA ILE A 335 27.10 -16.98 12.67
C ILE A 335 25.70 -17.39 12.19
N THR A 336 25.59 -18.11 11.07
CA THR A 336 24.30 -18.58 10.54
C THR A 336 23.70 -19.63 11.47
N LYS A 337 24.48 -20.66 11.81
CA LYS A 337 24.05 -21.71 12.73
C LYS A 337 23.73 -21.13 14.11
N GLU A 338 24.54 -20.22 14.61
CA GLU A 338 24.31 -19.57 15.90
C GLU A 338 22.99 -18.77 15.98
N ALA A 339 22.49 -18.26 14.84
CA ALA A 339 21.19 -17.59 14.76
C ALA A 339 20.04 -18.60 14.59
N GLU A 340 20.25 -19.67 13.81
CA GLU A 340 19.32 -20.80 13.68
C GLU A 340 19.09 -21.50 15.05
N ASP A 341 20.17 -21.75 15.80
CA ASP A 341 20.18 -22.27 17.18
C ASP A 341 19.53 -21.30 18.21
N GLU A 342 19.43 -20.00 17.92
CA GLU A 342 18.75 -19.02 18.77
C GLU A 342 17.25 -18.95 18.45
N ILE A 343 16.88 -18.90 17.17
CA ILE A 343 15.48 -18.98 16.70
C ILE A 343 14.82 -20.25 17.24
N SER A 344 15.50 -21.40 17.12
CA SER A 344 14.98 -22.69 17.59
C SER A 344 14.57 -22.63 19.08
N LYS A 345 15.43 -22.06 19.94
CA LYS A 345 15.15 -21.91 21.38
C LYS A 345 13.98 -20.97 21.68
N ILE A 346 13.92 -19.84 20.98
CA ILE A 346 12.84 -18.85 21.13
C ILE A 346 11.49 -19.49 20.79
N GLU A 347 11.42 -20.24 19.69
CA GLU A 347 10.19 -20.92 19.25
C GLU A 347 9.77 -22.02 20.22
N ASP A 348 10.73 -22.80 20.72
CA ASP A 348 10.51 -23.86 21.72
C ASP A 348 10.00 -23.31 23.06
N GLU A 349 10.51 -22.15 23.49
CA GLU A 349 10.10 -21.49 24.73
C GLU A 349 8.72 -20.82 24.60
N ILE A 350 8.46 -20.13 23.48
CA ILE A 350 7.13 -19.60 23.15
C ILE A 350 6.10 -20.73 23.08
N LYS A 351 6.46 -21.89 22.51
CA LYS A 351 5.57 -23.06 22.49
C LYS A 351 5.20 -23.54 23.90
N ARG A 352 6.17 -23.69 24.80
CA ARG A 352 5.93 -24.07 26.21
C ARG A 352 5.04 -23.05 26.93
N ILE A 353 5.24 -21.75 26.69
CA ILE A 353 4.40 -20.68 27.24
C ILE A 353 2.97 -20.77 26.73
N ASN A 354 2.76 -21.13 25.46
CA ASN A 354 1.44 -21.32 24.89
C ASN A 354 0.73 -22.54 25.52
N GLU A 355 1.45 -23.64 25.69
CA GLU A 355 0.94 -24.93 26.20
C GLU A 355 0.68 -24.95 27.72
N ASP A 356 1.28 -24.06 28.52
CA ASP A 356 1.02 -23.96 29.96
C ASP A 356 -0.42 -23.50 30.26
N GLY A 357 -1.23 -24.37 30.85
CA GLY A 357 -2.62 -24.07 31.23
C GLY A 357 -2.78 -23.18 32.47
N ASN A 358 -1.70 -22.88 33.20
CA ASN A 358 -1.76 -22.14 34.48
C ASN A 358 -1.59 -20.62 34.31
N MET A 359 -1.00 -20.16 33.21
CA MET A 359 -0.80 -18.73 32.92
C MET A 359 -1.99 -18.13 32.17
N ASP A 360 -2.37 -16.89 32.53
CA ASP A 360 -3.33 -16.12 31.75
C ASP A 360 -2.69 -15.56 30.46
N GLU A 361 -3.50 -15.23 29.46
CA GLU A 361 -3.00 -14.79 28.14
C GLU A 361 -2.24 -13.45 28.20
N THR A 362 -2.52 -12.59 29.19
CA THR A 362 -1.76 -11.35 29.42
C THR A 362 -0.44 -11.58 30.17
N GLU A 363 -0.27 -12.69 30.88
CA GLU A 363 1.05 -13.14 31.35
C GLU A 363 1.83 -13.80 30.22
N LYS A 364 1.21 -14.70 29.45
CA LYS A 364 1.83 -15.34 28.28
C LYS A 364 2.39 -14.31 27.31
N GLU A 365 1.61 -13.28 26.96
CA GLU A 365 2.05 -12.23 26.05
C GLU A 365 3.24 -11.41 26.59
N LYS A 366 3.29 -11.12 27.90
CA LYS A 366 4.45 -10.46 28.52
C LYS A 366 5.70 -11.31 28.39
N ARG A 367 5.63 -12.61 28.73
CA ARG A 367 6.78 -13.53 28.66
C ARG A 367 7.25 -13.74 27.22
N ARG A 368 6.33 -13.87 26.25
CA ARG A 368 6.66 -13.88 24.80
C ARG A 368 7.44 -12.63 24.42
N LEU A 369 6.94 -11.43 24.75
CA LEU A 369 7.59 -10.16 24.45
C LEU A 369 8.96 -10.02 25.12
N GLU A 370 9.12 -10.49 26.35
CA GLU A 370 10.39 -10.49 27.06
C GLU A 370 11.45 -11.35 26.35
N ILE A 371 11.11 -12.59 25.97
CA ILE A 371 12.00 -13.47 25.18
C ILE A 371 12.36 -12.84 23.83
N ILE A 372 11.38 -12.30 23.11
CA ILE A 372 11.57 -11.66 21.80
C ILE A 372 12.50 -10.44 21.89
N ASN A 373 12.36 -9.62 22.95
CA ASN A 373 13.18 -8.43 23.15
C ASN A 373 14.59 -8.76 23.66
N ASN A 374 14.74 -9.83 24.46
CA ASN A 374 16.02 -10.29 24.99
C ASN A 374 16.86 -11.08 23.96
N SER A 375 16.30 -11.43 22.80
CA SER A 375 17.04 -12.04 21.68
C SER A 375 18.26 -11.18 21.30
N VAL A 376 19.41 -11.82 21.14
CA VAL A 376 20.70 -11.17 20.90
C VAL A 376 20.99 -11.10 19.40
N LYS A 377 20.94 -12.23 18.68
CA LYS A 377 21.44 -12.32 17.29
C LYS A 377 20.34 -12.12 16.24
N VAL A 378 19.08 -12.30 16.61
CA VAL A 378 17.94 -12.15 15.69
C VAL A 378 16.97 -11.08 16.14
N LYS A 379 16.11 -10.65 15.22
CA LYS A 379 15.01 -9.72 15.46
C LYS A 379 13.76 -10.33 14.84
N ARG A 380 12.73 -10.58 15.67
CA ARG A 380 11.39 -10.91 15.18
C ARG A 380 10.85 -9.69 14.44
N LYS A 381 10.25 -9.94 13.29
CA LYS A 381 9.45 -8.99 12.52
C LYS A 381 8.04 -9.55 12.44
N GLU A 382 7.04 -8.67 12.40
CA GLU A 382 5.65 -9.06 12.24
C GLU A 382 4.93 -8.17 11.23
N LYS A 383 3.87 -8.72 10.62
CA LYS A 383 2.96 -7.99 9.73
C LYS A 383 1.55 -8.50 9.96
N VAL A 384 0.61 -7.58 10.12
CA VAL A 384 -0.82 -7.90 10.08
C VAL A 384 -1.34 -7.59 8.67
N ILE A 385 -1.96 -8.56 8.03
CA ILE A 385 -2.63 -8.42 6.72
C ILE A 385 -4.14 -8.54 6.97
N LYS A 386 -4.90 -7.66 6.33
CA LYS A 386 -6.35 -7.51 6.53
C LYS A 386 -7.05 -7.34 5.19
N LEU A 387 -8.34 -7.67 5.13
CA LEU A 387 -9.19 -7.47 3.95
C LEU A 387 -9.08 -6.04 3.37
N LYS A 388 -8.96 -5.02 4.22
CA LYS A 388 -8.83 -3.62 3.78
C LYS A 388 -7.64 -3.40 2.83
N TYR A 389 -6.51 -4.10 3.02
CA TYR A 389 -5.31 -3.95 2.17
C TYR A 389 -5.48 -4.53 0.75
N ILE A 390 -6.59 -5.22 0.47
CA ILE A 390 -7.01 -5.69 -0.86
C ILE A 390 -7.97 -4.67 -1.49
N ILE A 391 -8.97 -4.24 -0.72
CA ILE A 391 -10.01 -3.26 -1.14
C ILE A 391 -9.37 -1.89 -1.44
N GLU A 392 -8.49 -1.43 -0.55
CA GLU A 392 -7.71 -0.20 -0.68
C GLU A 392 -6.56 -0.43 -1.69
N LYS A 393 -6.88 -0.38 -2.99
CA LYS A 393 -6.00 -0.75 -4.12
C LYS A 393 -4.56 -0.23 -4.03
N PHE A 394 -4.34 0.94 -3.44
CA PHE A 394 -3.01 1.52 -3.27
C PHE A 394 -2.07 0.67 -2.40
N HIS A 395 -2.60 -0.06 -1.41
CA HIS A 395 -1.83 -1.02 -0.62
C HIS A 395 -1.42 -2.23 -1.48
N ALA A 396 -2.34 -2.79 -2.27
CA ALA A 396 -2.05 -3.88 -3.19
C ALA A 396 -0.97 -3.50 -4.21
N VAL A 397 -1.04 -2.30 -4.79
CA VAL A 397 -0.02 -1.75 -5.71
C VAL A 397 1.32 -1.54 -5.01
N THR A 398 1.33 -0.93 -3.82
CA THR A 398 2.57 -0.70 -3.06
C THR A 398 3.27 -2.01 -2.72
N HIS A 399 2.52 -3.03 -2.28
CA HIS A 399 3.08 -4.34 -1.98
C HIS A 399 3.47 -5.12 -3.26
N ALA A 400 2.75 -4.97 -4.37
CA ALA A 400 3.12 -5.55 -5.67
C ALA A 400 4.43 -4.96 -6.23
N CYS A 401 4.60 -3.63 -6.23
CA CYS A 401 5.86 -2.99 -6.59
C CYS A 401 7.01 -3.48 -5.70
N ARG A 402 6.78 -3.57 -4.39
CA ARG A 402 7.76 -4.10 -3.44
C ARG A 402 8.05 -5.60 -3.63
N ALA A 403 7.10 -6.38 -4.13
CA ALA A 403 7.32 -7.78 -4.49
C ALA A 403 8.20 -7.90 -5.73
N LEU A 404 7.99 -7.08 -6.76
CA LEU A 404 8.79 -7.10 -8.00
C LEU A 404 10.30 -6.89 -7.72
N GLU A 405 10.67 -5.90 -6.91
CA GLU A 405 12.06 -5.73 -6.44
C GLU A 405 12.58 -7.00 -5.73
N HIS A 406 11.82 -7.52 -4.75
CA HIS A 406 12.26 -8.63 -3.92
C HIS A 406 12.45 -9.94 -4.71
N LEU A 407 11.55 -10.19 -5.67
CA LEU A 407 11.61 -11.32 -6.58
C LEU A 407 12.74 -11.16 -7.61
N ASN A 408 12.96 -9.97 -8.16
CA ASN A 408 14.06 -9.72 -9.09
C ASN A 408 15.44 -9.91 -8.43
N LYS A 409 15.63 -9.43 -7.19
CA LYS A 409 16.84 -9.73 -6.39
C LYS A 409 17.04 -11.25 -6.24
N ARG A 410 15.97 -12.03 -6.02
CA ARG A 410 16.01 -13.51 -5.95
C ARG A 410 16.37 -14.16 -7.30
N TYR A 411 15.85 -13.64 -8.41
CA TYR A 411 16.14 -14.15 -9.76
C TYR A 411 17.60 -13.97 -10.17
N LYS A 412 18.21 -12.83 -9.80
CA LYS A 412 19.64 -12.57 -10.03
C LYS A 412 20.54 -13.45 -9.15
N ASN A 413 20.20 -13.61 -7.88
CA ASN A 413 21.08 -14.27 -6.89
C ASN A 413 20.91 -15.78 -6.78
N LYS A 414 19.75 -16.34 -7.16
CA LYS A 414 19.52 -17.80 -7.20
C LYS A 414 19.60 -18.30 -8.65
N ARG A 415 20.21 -19.46 -8.88
CA ARG A 415 20.27 -20.14 -10.19
C ARG A 415 18.91 -20.73 -10.62
N LEU A 416 17.88 -19.89 -10.72
CA LEU A 416 16.52 -20.28 -11.09
C LEU A 416 16.42 -20.67 -12.57
N ALA A 417 17.27 -20.10 -13.43
CA ALA A 417 17.45 -20.48 -14.82
C ALA A 417 17.85 -21.96 -15.04
N ASN A 418 18.26 -22.70 -14.00
CA ASN A 418 18.64 -24.12 -14.12
C ASN A 418 17.44 -25.08 -14.28
N ASN A 419 16.19 -24.61 -14.23
CA ASN A 419 15.01 -25.44 -14.44
C ASN A 419 13.92 -24.66 -15.20
N TYR A 420 13.66 -25.06 -16.45
CA TYR A 420 12.70 -24.40 -17.34
C TYR A 420 11.29 -24.25 -16.72
N THR A 421 10.78 -25.30 -16.08
CA THR A 421 9.44 -25.28 -15.44
C THR A 421 9.38 -24.30 -14.27
N ARG A 422 10.47 -24.10 -13.52
CA ARG A 422 10.56 -23.06 -12.48
C ARG A 422 10.70 -21.66 -13.06
N ALA A 423 11.46 -21.49 -14.15
CA ALA A 423 11.57 -20.21 -14.84
C ALA A 423 10.21 -19.74 -15.39
N HIS A 424 9.47 -20.62 -16.08
CA HIS A 424 8.12 -20.30 -16.58
C HIS A 424 7.15 -19.91 -15.44
N LYS A 425 7.11 -20.66 -14.34
CA LYS A 425 6.27 -20.31 -13.17
C LYS A 425 6.68 -18.99 -12.51
N TYR A 426 7.98 -18.69 -12.49
CA TYR A 426 8.49 -17.41 -12.01
C TYR A 426 8.02 -16.26 -12.91
N GLU A 427 8.14 -16.40 -14.22
CA GLU A 427 7.72 -15.41 -15.22
C GLU A 427 6.19 -15.18 -15.20
N GLU A 428 5.41 -16.24 -15.01
CA GLU A 428 3.96 -16.18 -14.83
C GLU A 428 3.56 -15.36 -13.59
N ILE A 429 4.12 -15.66 -12.41
CA ILE A 429 3.87 -14.88 -11.19
C ILE A 429 4.29 -13.42 -11.39
N ILE A 430 5.48 -13.16 -11.95
CA ILE A 430 5.94 -11.80 -12.24
C ILE A 430 4.99 -11.07 -13.20
N THR A 431 4.40 -11.77 -14.16
CA THR A 431 3.40 -11.23 -15.09
C THR A 431 2.12 -10.84 -14.37
N TYR A 432 1.57 -11.70 -13.51
CA TYR A 432 0.41 -11.35 -12.68
C TYR A 432 0.69 -10.15 -11.75
N VAL A 433 1.87 -10.09 -11.10
CA VAL A 433 2.24 -8.96 -10.23
C VAL A 433 2.41 -7.66 -11.04
N LYS A 434 3.00 -7.70 -12.24
CA LYS A 434 3.05 -6.56 -13.17
C LYS A 434 1.64 -6.11 -13.57
N HIS A 435 0.70 -7.02 -13.81
CA HIS A 435 -0.70 -6.69 -14.11
C HIS A 435 -1.47 -6.05 -12.94
N ILE A 436 -1.10 -6.28 -11.66
CA ILE A 436 -1.68 -5.52 -10.53
C ILE A 436 -1.32 -4.04 -10.67
N VAL A 437 -0.04 -3.73 -10.90
CA VAL A 437 0.45 -2.35 -11.01
C VAL A 437 -0.06 -1.67 -12.28
N TRP A 438 0.00 -2.35 -13.44
CA TRP A 438 -0.50 -1.84 -14.72
C TRP A 438 -2.00 -1.52 -14.67
N ARG A 439 -2.83 -2.42 -14.12
CA ARG A 439 -4.29 -2.18 -13.98
C ARG A 439 -4.58 -0.90 -13.21
N PHE A 440 -3.82 -0.60 -12.16
CA PHE A 440 -4.01 0.63 -11.38
C PHE A 440 -3.47 1.87 -12.11
N ALA A 441 -2.25 1.82 -12.65
CA ALA A 441 -1.65 2.93 -13.38
C ALA A 441 -2.47 3.32 -14.64
N LYS A 442 -3.13 2.35 -15.29
CA LYS A 442 -4.01 2.59 -16.46
C LYS A 442 -5.36 3.20 -16.08
N ASN A 443 -6.01 2.71 -15.02
CA ASN A 443 -7.36 3.15 -14.65
C ASN A 443 -7.39 4.38 -13.72
N GLU A 444 -6.32 4.64 -12.95
CA GLU A 444 -6.29 5.66 -11.90
C GLU A 444 -4.99 6.49 -11.89
N PRO A 445 -4.62 7.15 -13.00
CA PRO A 445 -3.32 7.82 -13.14
C PRO A 445 -3.07 8.93 -12.12
N GLU A 446 -4.08 9.73 -11.71
CA GLU A 446 -3.91 10.74 -10.63
C GLU A 446 -3.56 10.09 -9.28
N ASN A 447 -4.21 8.96 -8.94
CA ASN A 447 -3.92 8.24 -7.70
C ASN A 447 -2.52 7.59 -7.76
N PHE A 448 -2.11 7.09 -8.93
CA PHE A 448 -0.76 6.56 -9.13
C PHE A 448 0.33 7.64 -8.98
N ARG A 449 0.14 8.83 -9.56
CA ARG A 449 1.05 9.98 -9.36
C ARG A 449 1.15 10.37 -7.88
N LEU A 450 0.02 10.42 -7.17
CA LEU A 450 0.02 10.68 -5.72
C LEU A 450 0.77 9.61 -4.93
N LEU A 451 0.66 8.34 -5.35
CA LEU A 451 1.18 7.18 -4.61
C LEU A 451 2.68 7.04 -4.78
N ASP A 452 3.16 7.21 -6.00
CA ASP A 452 4.60 7.23 -6.29
C ASP A 452 5.31 8.33 -5.49
N VAL A 453 4.77 9.56 -5.48
CA VAL A 453 5.28 10.72 -4.70
C VAL A 453 5.42 10.44 -3.18
N ARG A 454 4.71 9.45 -2.61
CA ARG A 454 4.86 9.05 -1.19
C ARG A 454 5.56 7.72 -0.95
N ARG A 455 5.46 6.75 -1.86
CA ARG A 455 5.95 5.37 -1.66
C ARG A 455 7.07 4.97 -2.65
N ASN A 456 7.56 5.89 -3.48
CA ASN A 456 8.68 5.71 -4.41
C ASN A 456 8.51 4.44 -5.27
N ILE A 457 7.37 4.33 -5.96
CA ILE A 457 7.06 3.16 -6.79
C ILE A 457 8.10 3.00 -7.90
N MET A 458 8.53 4.09 -8.53
CA MET A 458 9.56 4.06 -9.58
C MET A 458 10.90 3.48 -9.09
N LYS A 459 11.33 3.75 -7.84
CA LYS A 459 12.50 3.08 -7.21
C LYS A 459 12.32 1.55 -7.23
N SER A 460 11.15 1.07 -6.80
CA SER A 460 10.84 -0.37 -6.76
C SER A 460 10.71 -1.00 -8.15
N LEU A 461 10.18 -0.25 -9.15
CA LEU A 461 10.04 -0.75 -10.53
C LEU A 461 11.37 -0.82 -11.28
N ILE A 462 12.27 0.16 -11.07
CA ILE A 462 13.64 0.12 -11.62
C ILE A 462 14.38 -1.08 -11.05
N LEU A 463 14.41 -1.23 -9.72
CA LEU A 463 15.05 -2.38 -9.06
C LEU A 463 14.37 -3.72 -9.38
N GLY A 464 13.09 -3.70 -9.78
CA GLY A 464 12.32 -4.85 -10.25
C GLY A 464 12.50 -5.19 -11.74
N ASP A 465 13.37 -4.49 -12.49
CA ASP A 465 13.57 -4.63 -13.95
C ASP A 465 12.23 -4.65 -14.72
N CYS A 466 11.39 -3.65 -14.45
CA CYS A 466 10.05 -3.51 -14.99
C CYS A 466 9.99 -2.55 -16.19
N ASP A 467 11.00 -2.57 -17.07
CA ASP A 467 11.25 -1.65 -18.19
C ASP A 467 9.98 -1.29 -19.00
N TYR A 468 9.18 -2.28 -19.42
CA TYR A 468 7.92 -2.06 -20.16
C TYR A 468 6.86 -1.29 -19.36
N LEU A 469 6.71 -1.60 -18.07
CA LEU A 469 5.76 -0.94 -17.19
C LEU A 469 6.22 0.50 -16.87
N ILE A 470 7.53 0.72 -16.75
CA ILE A 470 8.09 2.07 -16.63
C ILE A 470 7.82 2.86 -17.91
N LYS A 471 8.08 2.30 -19.10
CA LYS A 471 7.73 2.95 -20.38
C LYS A 471 6.25 3.34 -20.44
N PHE A 472 5.35 2.44 -20.05
CA PHE A 472 3.92 2.71 -19.96
C PHE A 472 3.58 3.84 -18.98
N ILE A 473 4.23 3.89 -17.81
CA ILE A 473 4.04 4.93 -16.80
C ILE A 473 4.52 6.30 -17.29
N LEU A 474 5.61 6.36 -18.05
CA LEU A 474 6.16 7.60 -18.60
C LEU A 474 5.33 8.12 -19.79
N PHE A 475 5.03 7.26 -20.77
CA PHE A 475 4.51 7.67 -22.09
C PHE A 475 3.07 7.21 -22.39
N GLY A 476 2.58 6.16 -21.74
CA GLY A 476 1.29 5.50 -22.04
C GLY A 476 1.45 4.22 -22.87
N ASP A 477 0.32 3.68 -23.37
CA ASP A 477 0.33 2.55 -24.32
C ASP A 477 0.61 3.09 -25.73
N ASP A 478 1.60 2.52 -26.44
CA ASP A 478 1.83 2.85 -27.87
C ASP A 478 0.71 2.33 -28.80
N GLU A 479 -0.15 1.42 -28.32
CA GLU A 479 -1.04 0.62 -29.19
C GLU A 479 -2.26 1.40 -29.73
N GLU A 480 -2.72 2.47 -29.07
CA GLU A 480 -3.79 3.35 -29.60
C GLU A 480 -3.43 4.03 -30.94
N ILE A 481 -2.17 3.94 -31.37
CA ILE A 481 -1.65 4.54 -32.60
C ILE A 481 -1.97 3.69 -33.85
N ASN A 482 -2.14 2.37 -33.72
CA ASN A 482 -2.04 1.46 -34.88
C ASN A 482 -3.36 1.08 -35.59
N GLU A 483 -4.52 1.11 -34.93
CA GLU A 483 -5.77 0.64 -35.55
C GLU A 483 -6.39 1.63 -36.56
N ASN A 484 -6.11 2.94 -36.45
CA ASN A 484 -6.72 3.97 -37.29
C ASN A 484 -5.90 4.33 -38.55
N LYS A 485 -5.43 3.31 -39.29
CA LYS A 485 -4.87 3.48 -40.65
C LYS A 485 -5.97 3.75 -41.68
N ASN A 486 -6.60 4.93 -41.60
CA ASN A 486 -7.25 5.60 -42.75
C ASN A 486 -7.53 7.10 -42.50
N GLY A 487 -6.47 7.91 -42.58
CA GLY A 487 -6.53 9.30 -43.05
C GLY A 487 -7.25 10.36 -42.21
N CYS A 488 -6.62 10.89 -41.14
CA CYS A 488 -7.07 12.16 -40.53
C CYS A 488 -5.95 12.99 -39.87
N LYS A 489 -4.96 13.41 -40.67
CA LYS A 489 -3.71 14.11 -40.25
C LYS A 489 -3.87 15.40 -39.42
N GLU A 490 -5.08 15.95 -39.32
CA GLU A 490 -5.35 17.13 -38.49
C GLU A 490 -5.87 16.75 -37.09
N LYS A 491 -6.75 15.74 -36.98
CA LYS A 491 -7.16 15.17 -35.68
C LYS A 491 -5.97 14.54 -34.94
N GLU A 492 -4.99 14.02 -35.68
CA GLU A 492 -3.71 13.54 -35.15
C GLU A 492 -2.91 14.64 -34.40
N LYS A 493 -3.10 15.93 -34.71
CA LYS A 493 -2.45 17.04 -33.97
C LYS A 493 -3.22 17.42 -32.69
N GLU A 494 -4.56 17.43 -32.73
CA GLU A 494 -5.37 17.65 -31.52
C GLU A 494 -5.28 16.48 -30.52
N LYS A 495 -5.04 15.25 -31.00
CA LYS A 495 -4.72 14.10 -30.14
C LYS A 495 -3.39 14.29 -29.40
N ARG A 496 -2.31 14.62 -30.12
CA ARG A 496 -0.99 14.91 -29.53
C ARG A 496 -1.04 15.99 -28.45
N GLN A 497 -1.79 17.07 -28.68
CA GLN A 497 -1.99 18.15 -27.70
C GLN A 497 -2.81 17.75 -26.45
N LYS A 498 -3.35 16.52 -26.38
CA LYS A 498 -3.92 15.89 -25.18
C LYS A 498 -3.05 14.77 -24.62
N GLU A 499 -2.07 14.29 -25.38
CA GLU A 499 -1.15 13.21 -24.98
C GLU A 499 0.01 13.76 -24.12
N ASP A 500 0.29 15.07 -24.19
CA ASP A 500 1.24 15.82 -23.33
C ASP A 500 0.84 15.92 -21.84
N GLU A 501 -0.15 15.16 -21.35
CA GLU A 501 -0.47 15.07 -19.92
C GLU A 501 0.59 14.27 -19.13
N ILE A 502 1.67 14.96 -18.74
CA ILE A 502 2.77 14.52 -17.85
C ILE A 502 2.34 13.38 -16.91
N ARG A 503 2.59 12.13 -17.31
CA ARG A 503 2.04 10.93 -16.65
C ARG A 503 2.70 10.61 -15.32
N TYR A 504 3.96 10.99 -15.15
CA TYR A 504 4.83 10.70 -14.01
C TYR A 504 5.53 11.99 -13.55
N ILE A 505 5.88 12.10 -12.26
CA ILE A 505 6.50 13.31 -11.70
C ILE A 505 7.98 13.04 -11.42
N PRO A 506 8.93 13.60 -12.19
CA PRO A 506 10.35 13.39 -11.97
C PRO A 506 10.79 13.96 -10.62
N CYS A 507 11.59 13.19 -9.88
CA CYS A 507 12.04 13.52 -8.53
C CYS A 507 13.58 13.45 -8.45
N ASN A 508 14.21 14.54 -8.04
CA ASN A 508 15.65 14.76 -8.12
C ASN A 508 16.34 14.58 -6.76
N LYS A 509 15.65 13.99 -5.77
CA LYS A 509 16.18 13.66 -4.44
C LYS A 509 15.70 12.31 -3.95
N LEU A 510 16.59 11.32 -3.94
CA LEU A 510 16.50 10.17 -3.04
C LEU A 510 16.65 10.65 -1.59
N TRP A 511 16.01 9.94 -0.66
CA TRP A 511 16.00 10.30 0.75
C TRP A 511 16.69 9.22 1.57
N PRO A 512 17.67 9.61 2.38
CA PRO A 512 17.83 9.09 3.74
C PRO A 512 17.24 10.10 4.74
N GLY A 513 16.58 9.61 5.79
CA GLY A 513 16.05 10.48 6.87
C GLY A 513 14.58 10.93 6.76
N LYS A 514 13.74 10.24 5.97
CA LYS A 514 12.26 10.42 6.03
C LYS A 514 11.55 9.23 6.71
N THR A 515 11.65 9.16 8.03
CA THR A 515 10.85 8.32 8.93
C THR A 515 9.36 8.74 8.98
N PHE A 516 8.66 8.69 7.83
CA PHE A 516 7.31 9.27 7.66
C PHE A 516 6.24 8.27 7.24
N LEU A 517 6.54 6.97 7.35
CA LEU A 517 5.61 5.87 7.10
C LEU A 517 5.27 5.16 8.42
N ARG A 518 4.19 4.38 8.46
CA ARG A 518 3.76 3.64 9.67
C ARG A 518 4.66 2.40 9.89
N GLU A 519 4.50 1.71 11.02
CA GLU A 519 5.26 0.49 11.36
C GLU A 519 5.19 -0.58 10.25
N ASP A 520 4.05 -0.66 9.58
CA ASP A 520 3.76 -1.41 8.34
C ASP A 520 4.73 -1.20 7.16
N ASP A 521 5.49 -0.12 7.17
CA ASP A 521 6.28 0.47 6.09
C ASP A 521 7.72 0.81 6.53
N LEU A 522 8.23 0.23 7.63
CA LEU A 522 9.56 0.54 8.17
C LEU A 522 10.71 0.18 7.20
N ASP A 523 11.15 1.17 6.42
CA ASP A 523 12.45 1.18 5.77
C ASP A 523 13.55 1.12 6.83
N PHE A 524 14.23 -0.03 6.89
CA PHE A 524 15.58 -0.12 7.45
C PHE A 524 16.58 0.32 6.37
N ASP A 525 16.48 1.59 5.93
CA ASP A 525 17.35 2.25 4.94
C ASP A 525 18.82 2.40 5.43
N GLU A 526 19.17 1.82 6.58
CA GLU A 526 20.55 1.57 7.03
C GLU A 526 21.15 0.32 6.36
N LYS A 527 20.31 -0.58 5.80
CA LYS A 527 20.78 -1.67 4.92
C LYS A 527 21.13 -1.13 3.55
N ILE A 528 22.29 -0.51 3.50
CA ILE A 528 23.10 -0.36 2.29
C ILE A 528 23.46 -1.78 1.83
N ASP A 529 22.57 -2.40 1.04
CA ASP A 529 22.91 -3.46 0.10
C ASP A 529 24.04 -2.89 -0.77
N LYS A 530 25.30 -3.17 -0.40
CA LYS A 530 26.46 -2.76 -1.19
C LYS A 530 26.40 -3.49 -2.52
N LEU A 531 25.98 -2.78 -3.56
CA LEU A 531 26.07 -3.21 -4.94
C LEU A 531 27.53 -3.64 -5.19
N GLU A 532 27.73 -4.84 -5.74
CA GLU A 532 29.03 -5.55 -5.72
C GLU A 532 30.09 -5.00 -6.70
N ASP A 533 29.93 -3.76 -7.15
CA ASP A 533 30.92 -3.02 -7.93
C ASP A 533 31.78 -2.13 -7.02
N ASN A 534 33.07 -1.98 -7.33
CA ASN A 534 34.02 -1.22 -6.51
C ASN A 534 33.91 0.32 -6.63
N GLU A 535 32.82 0.84 -7.19
CA GLU A 535 32.56 2.29 -7.32
C GLU A 535 31.60 2.74 -6.20
N THR A 536 32.05 3.64 -5.33
CA THR A 536 31.30 4.11 -4.13
C THR A 536 30.16 5.08 -4.46
N ILE A 537 29.45 4.86 -5.58
CA ILE A 537 28.36 5.71 -6.06
C ILE A 537 27.05 5.23 -5.44
N VAL A 538 26.58 5.93 -4.41
CA VAL A 538 25.20 5.83 -3.93
C VAL A 538 24.36 6.79 -4.78
N PRO A 539 23.38 6.34 -5.58
CA PRO A 539 22.54 7.23 -6.37
C PRO A 539 21.79 8.25 -5.50
N GLU A 540 21.79 9.53 -5.90
CA GLU A 540 21.10 10.61 -5.21
C GLU A 540 19.72 10.94 -5.80
N ASN A 541 19.31 10.31 -6.90
CA ASN A 541 17.95 10.42 -7.45
C ASN A 541 17.52 9.21 -8.31
N ILE A 542 16.27 9.25 -8.80
CA ILE A 542 15.66 8.17 -9.57
C ILE A 542 16.30 8.01 -10.97
N MET A 543 16.80 9.10 -11.56
CA MET A 543 17.50 9.07 -12.85
C MET A 543 18.87 8.40 -12.72
N GLU A 544 19.65 8.77 -11.70
CA GLU A 544 20.93 8.11 -11.37
C GLU A 544 20.74 6.63 -11.02
N LEU A 545 19.69 6.28 -10.27
CA LEU A 545 19.36 4.89 -9.98
C LEU A 545 19.08 4.09 -11.27
N ALA A 546 18.38 4.68 -12.24
CA ALA A 546 18.16 4.05 -13.54
C ALA A 546 19.46 3.96 -14.37
N ILE A 547 20.30 5.01 -14.38
CA ILE A 547 21.60 5.01 -15.08
C ILE A 547 22.53 3.92 -14.51
N TYR A 548 22.56 3.76 -13.18
CA TYR A 548 23.33 2.71 -12.50
C TYR A 548 22.75 1.32 -12.79
N HIS A 549 21.50 1.07 -12.36
CA HIS A 549 20.91 -0.28 -12.38
C HIS A 549 20.61 -0.81 -13.78
N CYS A 550 20.42 0.08 -14.75
CA CYS A 550 20.01 -0.26 -16.11
C CYS A 550 21.08 0.08 -17.16
N LYS A 551 22.36 0.17 -16.75
CA LYS A 551 23.53 0.43 -17.61
C LYS A 551 23.53 -0.48 -18.85
N GLY A 552 23.39 0.12 -20.03
CA GLY A 552 23.32 -0.58 -21.32
C GLY A 552 21.92 -1.07 -21.75
N LYS A 553 20.85 -0.82 -20.97
CA LYS A 553 19.47 -1.14 -21.35
C LYS A 553 18.76 0.01 -22.07
N PRO A 554 17.75 -0.26 -22.92
CA PRO A 554 16.90 0.77 -23.54
C PRO A 554 16.20 1.70 -22.53
N LEU A 555 15.98 1.24 -21.29
CA LEU A 555 15.33 2.02 -20.23
C LEU A 555 16.05 3.33 -19.90
N ILE A 556 17.38 3.39 -20.02
CA ILE A 556 18.11 4.67 -19.85
C ILE A 556 17.68 5.68 -20.91
N ASN A 557 17.57 5.27 -22.18
CA ASN A 557 17.15 6.16 -23.26
C ASN A 557 15.73 6.70 -23.04
N PHE A 558 14.84 5.88 -22.47
CA PHE A 558 13.48 6.32 -22.10
C PHE A 558 13.48 7.30 -20.93
N MET A 559 14.30 7.08 -19.90
CA MET A 559 14.41 8.02 -18.77
C MET A 559 15.04 9.36 -19.19
N THR A 560 16.10 9.34 -20.01
CA THR A 560 16.78 10.54 -20.55
C THR A 560 16.00 11.24 -21.67
N GLN A 561 14.87 10.69 -22.11
CA GLN A 561 13.88 11.38 -22.95
C GLN A 561 12.76 12.05 -22.14
N TYR A 562 12.66 11.76 -20.83
CA TYR A 562 11.58 12.22 -19.95
C TYR A 562 12.02 13.27 -18.92
N TYR A 563 13.29 13.19 -18.49
CA TYR A 563 13.96 14.15 -17.60
C TYR A 563 14.74 15.19 -18.43
#